data_AF-A0A4Q2ZFD2-F1
#
_entry.id   AF-A0A4Q2ZFD2-F1
#
_cell.length_a   1.000
_cell.length_b   1.000
_cell.length_c   1.000
_cell.angle_alpha   90.00
_cell.angle_beta   90.00
_cell.angle_gamma   90.00
#
_symmetry.space_group_name_H-M   'P 1'
#
loop_
_entity.id
_entity.type
_entity.pdbx_description
1 polymer ?
#
loop_
_entity_poly.entity_id
_entity_poly.type
_entity_poly.pdbx_seq_one_letter_code
_entity_poly.pdbx_strand_id
1 'polypeptide(L)'
;MPIDRSGACSTRAGLAVAEPLARFVEDSVLPGLGIEAGAFWAGAAAIFERFAPENRALMARRDELQARIDARYRAGGNVDETWLREIGYLVPEPAPFAIGTTNVDDEIARMAGPQLVVPVLNARFVLNAANARWGSLYDALYGTDALPGVAKPGGYDAERGSQVIAFAKAFLDQTVPLAEGSWADLDGEPVLRDPSQQIAPMLFRHNGLHIEVVVDREHPIGRNDPAGIADVVLESALTSIVDLEDSVAAVDAEDKVAAYANWLGLMRGDLEESFEKGGRKLTRRLNPDRNGLPGRSLLFVRNVGHLMTNPAVLLADGSEAPEGILDAIMTSAIALYDLRGLGKYRNSRTGSVYIVKPKMHGPEECGFTNRLFDAVEDMLGLARHTIKVGVMDEERRTSANLAACIFAVKDRIAFINTGFLDRTGDEIHTAMQAGAFIPKGEIKSAAWIKAYEDRNVRIGLAAGLSGKAQIGKGMWAAPDRMADMLEQKIGHPKSGANTAWVPS
;
A
#
# COMPACT_ATOMS: atom_id res chain seq x y z
N MET A 1 4.28 -25.59 28.95
CA MET A 1 4.58 -24.49 29.88
C MET A 1 4.04 -23.23 29.26
N PRO A 2 3.16 -22.46 29.92
CA PRO A 2 2.80 -21.16 29.40
C PRO A 2 4.07 -20.33 29.42
N ILE A 3 4.51 -19.87 28.24
CA ILE A 3 5.52 -18.83 28.15
C ILE A 3 4.92 -17.65 28.93
N ASP A 4 5.63 -17.20 29.96
CA ASP A 4 5.29 -15.96 30.64
C ASP A 4 5.45 -14.82 29.62
N ARG A 5 4.35 -14.52 28.93
CA ARG A 5 4.22 -13.42 27.96
C ARG A 5 3.93 -12.09 28.65
N SER A 6 3.86 -12.07 29.98
CA SER A 6 3.67 -10.84 30.74
C SER A 6 5.02 -10.17 30.96
N GLY A 7 5.53 -9.51 29.92
CA GLY A 7 6.38 -8.35 30.18
C GLY A 7 5.69 -7.43 31.19
N ALA A 8 6.45 -6.71 32.01
CA ALA A 8 5.88 -5.79 32.98
C ALA A 8 4.82 -4.90 32.31
N CYS A 9 3.59 -4.93 32.82
CA CYS A 9 2.48 -4.11 32.33
C CYS A 9 2.18 -3.02 33.36
N SER A 10 1.82 -1.84 32.88
CA SER A 10 1.39 -0.73 33.72
C SER A 10 -0.03 -0.29 33.37
N THR A 11 -0.79 0.13 34.39
CA THR A 11 -2.19 0.51 34.20
C THR A 11 -2.28 1.91 33.60
N ARG A 12 -3.07 2.06 32.55
CA ARG A 12 -3.39 3.34 31.90
C ARG A 12 -4.88 3.40 31.59
N ALA A 13 -5.62 4.28 32.28
CA ALA A 13 -7.07 4.44 32.10
C ALA A 13 -7.87 3.11 32.13
N GLY A 14 -7.49 2.18 33.01
CA GLY A 14 -8.13 0.86 33.14
C GLY A 14 -7.63 -0.22 32.16
N LEU A 15 -6.76 0.13 31.22
CA LEU A 15 -6.03 -0.83 30.37
C LEU A 15 -4.76 -1.29 31.09
N ALA A 16 -4.38 -2.55 30.94
CA ALA A 16 -3.03 -3.01 31.26
C ALA A 16 -2.18 -3.00 29.99
N VAL A 17 -1.23 -2.07 29.92
CA VAL A 17 -0.41 -1.82 28.72
C VAL A 17 1.00 -2.33 28.96
N ALA A 18 1.55 -3.07 28.01
CA ALA A 18 2.93 -3.53 28.08
C ALA A 18 3.90 -2.33 28.14
N GLU A 19 4.87 -2.36 29.06
CA GLU A 19 5.75 -1.23 29.34
C GLU A 19 6.55 -0.73 28.11
N PRO A 20 7.02 -1.58 27.17
CA PRO A 20 7.64 -1.09 25.93
C PRO A 20 6.71 -0.18 25.11
N LEU A 21 5.42 -0.56 24.99
CA LEU A 21 4.44 0.23 24.25
C LEU A 21 4.07 1.50 25.01
N ALA A 22 3.88 1.42 26.33
CA ALA A 22 3.55 2.58 27.16
C ALA A 22 4.64 3.66 27.06
N ARG A 23 5.90 3.28 27.24
CA ARG A 23 7.04 4.21 27.11
C ARG A 23 7.20 4.74 25.70
N PHE A 24 7.06 3.89 24.67
CA PHE A 24 7.14 4.38 23.29
C PHE A 24 6.08 5.46 23.00
N VAL A 25 4.83 5.26 23.44
CA VAL A 25 3.78 6.27 23.29
C VAL A 25 4.15 7.55 24.02
N GLU A 26 4.50 7.46 25.31
CA GLU A 26 4.69 8.62 26.19
C GLU A 26 5.98 9.39 25.88
N ASP A 27 7.06 8.68 25.55
CA ASP A 27 8.39 9.26 25.36
C ASP A 27 8.72 9.57 23.90
N SER A 28 8.04 8.93 22.93
CA SER A 28 8.38 9.07 21.50
C SER A 28 7.24 9.55 20.61
N VAL A 29 5.98 9.15 20.86
CA VAL A 29 4.84 9.50 19.99
C VAL A 29 4.17 10.81 20.41
N LEU A 30 3.82 10.97 21.68
CA LEU A 30 3.08 12.14 22.16
C LEU A 30 3.91 13.44 22.25
N PRO A 31 5.24 13.42 22.49
CA PRO A 31 6.03 14.65 22.57
C PRO A 31 5.95 15.50 21.29
N GLY A 32 5.55 16.76 21.45
CA GLY A 32 5.34 17.70 20.34
C GLY A 32 3.93 17.65 19.72
N LEU A 33 3.11 16.65 20.05
CA LEU A 33 1.71 16.60 19.62
C LEU A 33 0.77 17.38 20.55
N GLY A 34 1.21 17.84 21.71
CA GLY A 34 0.34 18.57 22.66
C GLY A 34 -0.88 17.75 23.11
N ILE A 35 -0.74 16.42 23.13
CA ILE A 35 -1.75 15.49 23.65
C ILE A 35 -1.21 14.94 24.97
N GLU A 36 -1.93 15.20 26.05
CA GLU A 36 -1.58 14.66 27.37
C GLU A 36 -1.74 13.14 27.40
N ALA A 37 -0.78 12.42 27.98
CA ALA A 37 -0.77 10.95 28.03
C ALA A 37 -2.06 10.39 28.66
N GLY A 38 -2.54 10.99 29.74
CA GLY A 38 -3.80 10.59 30.37
C GLY A 38 -5.01 10.72 29.45
N ALA A 39 -5.08 11.78 28.64
CA ALA A 39 -6.16 11.99 27.68
C ALA A 39 -6.08 11.00 26.50
N PHE A 40 -4.86 10.73 26.01
CA PHE A 40 -4.63 9.71 24.98
C PHE A 40 -5.11 8.33 25.44
N TRP A 41 -4.65 7.86 26.60
CA TRP A 41 -5.03 6.54 27.09
C TRP A 41 -6.51 6.44 27.45
N ALA A 42 -7.12 7.50 27.97
CA ALA A 42 -8.57 7.54 28.21
C ALA A 42 -9.37 7.44 26.90
N GLY A 43 -8.94 8.15 25.85
CA GLY A 43 -9.55 8.04 24.51
C GLY A 43 -9.40 6.63 23.93
N ALA A 44 -8.21 6.04 24.02
CA ALA A 44 -7.96 4.67 23.57
C ALA A 44 -8.84 3.66 24.33
N ALA A 45 -8.94 3.76 25.65
CA ALA A 45 -9.78 2.90 26.47
C ALA A 45 -11.26 2.99 26.07
N ALA A 46 -11.78 4.20 25.84
CA ALA A 46 -13.16 4.40 25.38
C ALA A 46 -13.43 3.80 23.99
N ILE A 47 -12.45 3.88 23.07
CA ILE A 47 -12.55 3.21 21.76
C ILE A 47 -12.60 1.69 21.94
N PHE A 48 -11.71 1.11 22.74
CA PHE A 48 -11.73 -0.34 22.97
C PHE A 48 -13.03 -0.81 23.64
N GLU A 49 -13.51 -0.10 24.66
CA GLU A 49 -14.77 -0.40 25.34
C GLU A 49 -15.94 -0.45 24.36
N ARG A 50 -15.99 0.50 23.41
CA ARG A 50 -17.03 0.57 22.39
C ARG A 50 -16.90 -0.51 21.31
N PHE A 51 -15.70 -0.67 20.75
CA PHE A 51 -15.52 -1.41 19.49
C PHE A 51 -15.02 -2.84 19.66
N ALA A 52 -14.40 -3.21 20.79
CA ALA A 52 -13.96 -4.60 20.99
C ALA A 52 -15.13 -5.60 21.06
N PRO A 53 -16.25 -5.32 21.75
CA PRO A 53 -17.41 -6.22 21.73
C PRO A 53 -18.02 -6.37 20.34
N GLU A 54 -18.09 -5.27 19.57
CA GLU A 54 -18.61 -5.26 18.20
C GLU A 54 -17.69 -6.06 17.25
N ASN A 55 -16.37 -5.89 17.36
CA ASN A 55 -15.39 -6.67 16.61
C ASN A 55 -15.54 -8.18 16.88
N ARG A 56 -15.67 -8.59 18.16
CA ARG A 56 -15.91 -9.99 18.53
C ARG A 56 -17.21 -10.54 17.92
N ALA A 57 -18.27 -9.75 17.89
CA ALA A 57 -19.53 -10.14 17.26
C ALA A 57 -19.39 -10.35 15.74
N LEU A 58 -18.59 -9.50 15.06
CA LEU A 58 -18.29 -9.67 13.63
C LEU A 58 -17.49 -10.95 13.37
N MET A 59 -16.52 -11.29 14.22
CA MET A 59 -15.78 -12.56 14.10
C MET A 59 -16.71 -13.76 14.28
N ALA A 60 -17.57 -13.74 15.30
CA ALA A 60 -18.59 -14.79 15.51
C ALA A 60 -19.55 -14.91 14.32
N ARG A 61 -19.87 -13.79 13.65
CA ARG A 61 -20.69 -13.79 12.43
C ARG A 61 -19.99 -14.45 11.24
N ARG A 62 -18.66 -14.33 11.13
CA ARG A 62 -17.87 -15.09 10.12
C ARG A 62 -18.02 -16.59 10.37
N ASP A 63 -17.78 -17.02 11.61
CA ASP A 63 -17.87 -18.43 12.01
C ASP A 63 -19.28 -19.01 11.79
N GLU A 64 -20.33 -18.26 12.14
CA GLU A 64 -21.71 -18.68 11.94
C GLU A 64 -22.01 -18.95 10.45
N LEU A 65 -21.61 -18.02 9.57
CA LEU A 65 -21.85 -18.17 8.14
C LEU A 65 -21.05 -19.32 7.54
N GLN A 66 -19.78 -19.47 7.91
CA GLN A 66 -18.96 -20.59 7.43
C GLN A 66 -19.55 -21.92 7.90
N ALA A 67 -19.96 -22.04 9.17
CA ALA A 67 -20.58 -23.26 9.70
C ALA A 67 -21.88 -23.62 8.96
N ARG A 68 -22.69 -22.62 8.57
CA ARG A 68 -23.90 -22.83 7.76
C ARG A 68 -23.58 -23.31 6.34
N ILE A 69 -22.55 -22.74 5.71
CA ILE A 69 -22.07 -23.17 4.37
C ILE A 69 -21.55 -24.61 4.43
N ASP A 70 -20.72 -24.92 5.43
CA ASP A 70 -20.20 -26.27 5.65
C ASP A 70 -21.30 -27.30 5.90
N ALA A 71 -22.29 -26.95 6.74
CA ALA A 71 -23.43 -27.82 7.01
C ALA A 71 -24.26 -28.07 5.75
N ARG A 72 -24.46 -27.03 4.92
CA ARG A 72 -25.20 -27.14 3.66
C ARG A 72 -24.52 -28.09 2.68
N TYR A 73 -23.21 -27.94 2.47
CA TYR A 73 -22.44 -28.84 1.61
C TYR A 73 -22.41 -30.28 2.12
N ARG A 74 -22.18 -30.49 3.43
CA ARG A 74 -22.19 -31.83 4.03
C ARG A 74 -23.54 -32.54 3.92
N ALA A 75 -24.64 -31.79 3.90
CA ALA A 75 -25.98 -32.32 3.64
C ALA A 75 -26.26 -32.61 2.15
N GLY A 76 -25.28 -32.44 1.26
CA GLY A 76 -25.44 -32.56 -0.19
C GLY A 76 -26.27 -31.43 -0.81
N GLY A 77 -26.49 -30.34 -0.06
CA GLY A 77 -27.26 -29.19 -0.52
C GLY A 77 -26.43 -28.28 -1.41
N ASN A 78 -27.08 -27.71 -2.44
CA ASN A 78 -26.46 -26.68 -3.26
C ASN A 78 -26.32 -25.36 -2.46
N VAL A 79 -25.22 -24.64 -2.70
CA VAL A 79 -24.96 -23.29 -2.20
C VAL A 79 -25.11 -22.33 -3.39
N ASP A 80 -26.34 -21.88 -3.61
CA ASP A 80 -26.70 -20.96 -4.68
C ASP A 80 -26.96 -19.54 -4.14
N GLU A 81 -27.19 -18.61 -5.07
CA GLU A 81 -27.44 -17.20 -4.75
C GLU A 81 -28.64 -17.03 -3.81
N THR A 82 -29.76 -17.70 -4.07
CA THR A 82 -30.98 -17.59 -3.27
C THR A 82 -30.70 -17.96 -1.82
N TRP A 83 -30.06 -19.10 -1.59
CA TRP A 83 -29.72 -19.54 -0.25
C TRP A 83 -28.68 -18.63 0.43
N LEU A 84 -27.67 -18.16 -0.32
CA LEU A 84 -26.70 -17.21 0.23
C LEU A 84 -27.34 -15.87 0.63
N ARG A 85 -28.42 -15.45 -0.05
CA ARG A 85 -29.23 -14.29 0.37
C ARG A 85 -30.06 -14.60 1.61
N GLU A 86 -30.68 -15.78 1.69
CA GLU A 86 -31.46 -16.22 2.86
C GLU A 86 -30.63 -16.25 4.16
N ILE A 87 -29.35 -16.63 4.08
CA ILE A 87 -28.48 -16.65 5.27
C ILE A 87 -27.85 -15.29 5.60
N GLY A 88 -28.03 -14.29 4.73
CA GLY A 88 -27.42 -12.97 4.85
C GLY A 88 -25.93 -12.92 4.49
N TYR A 89 -25.45 -13.84 3.64
CA TYR A 89 -24.09 -13.79 3.07
C TYR A 89 -24.03 -12.82 1.89
N LEU A 90 -25.04 -12.87 1.01
CA LEU A 90 -25.27 -11.90 -0.05
C LEU A 90 -26.31 -10.89 0.41
N VAL A 91 -25.96 -9.61 0.37
CA VAL A 91 -26.85 -8.52 0.79
C VAL A 91 -27.47 -7.82 -0.42
N PRO A 92 -28.52 -7.00 -0.24
CA PRO A 92 -29.01 -6.13 -1.29
C PRO A 92 -27.91 -5.17 -1.77
N GLU A 93 -27.81 -4.99 -3.08
CA GLU A 93 -26.94 -3.98 -3.67
C GLU A 93 -27.55 -2.59 -3.41
N PRO A 94 -26.75 -1.57 -3.02
CA PRO A 94 -27.27 -0.22 -2.86
C PRO A 94 -27.77 0.35 -4.19
N ALA A 95 -28.67 1.33 -4.13
CA ALA A 95 -29.00 2.14 -5.30
C ALA A 95 -27.74 2.81 -5.87
N PRO A 96 -27.68 3.09 -7.19
CA PRO A 96 -26.53 3.76 -7.81
C PRO A 96 -26.10 5.01 -7.04
N PHE A 97 -24.80 5.15 -6.80
CA PHE A 97 -24.21 6.25 -6.02
C PHE A 97 -22.86 6.64 -6.60
N ALA A 98 -22.37 7.82 -6.19
CA ALA A 98 -21.00 8.24 -6.41
C ALA A 98 -20.31 8.45 -5.05
N ILE A 99 -19.04 8.08 -4.94
CA ILE A 99 -18.24 8.32 -3.73
C ILE A 99 -18.08 9.82 -3.48
N GLY A 100 -18.07 10.20 -2.21
CA GLY A 100 -17.96 11.56 -1.71
C GLY A 100 -16.56 11.95 -1.25
N THR A 101 -15.57 11.05 -1.35
CA THR A 101 -14.21 11.31 -0.87
C THR A 101 -13.63 12.59 -1.47
N THR A 102 -13.07 13.43 -0.60
CA THR A 102 -12.38 14.68 -0.92
C THR A 102 -11.00 14.71 -0.25
N ASN A 103 -10.19 15.73 -0.56
CA ASN A 103 -8.85 15.91 0.00
C ASN A 103 -7.98 14.67 -0.23
N VAL A 104 -7.86 14.23 -1.49
CA VAL A 104 -7.02 13.10 -1.87
C VAL A 104 -5.87 13.61 -2.71
N ASP A 105 -4.65 13.19 -2.37
CA ASP A 105 -3.41 13.57 -3.06
C ASP A 105 -3.40 13.04 -4.51
N ASP A 106 -2.71 13.77 -5.39
CA ASP A 106 -2.74 13.53 -6.83
C ASP A 106 -2.24 12.14 -7.24
N GLU A 107 -1.27 11.58 -6.50
CA GLU A 107 -0.72 10.23 -6.73
C GLU A 107 -1.79 9.13 -6.64
N ILE A 108 -2.88 9.40 -5.91
CA ILE A 108 -4.01 8.48 -5.74
C ILE A 108 -5.15 8.88 -6.69
N ALA A 109 -5.52 10.16 -6.67
CA ALA A 109 -6.74 10.62 -7.33
C ALA A 109 -6.59 10.85 -8.85
N ARG A 110 -5.42 11.34 -9.30
CA ARG A 110 -5.26 11.92 -10.64
C ARG A 110 -4.14 11.29 -11.47
N MET A 111 -3.31 10.46 -10.86
CA MET A 111 -2.19 9.80 -11.53
C MET A 111 -2.44 8.29 -11.67
N ALA A 112 -1.71 7.69 -12.62
CA ALA A 112 -1.64 6.25 -12.77
C ALA A 112 -0.17 5.80 -12.74
N GLY A 113 0.17 4.85 -11.88
CA GLY A 113 1.54 4.41 -11.72
C GLY A 113 1.71 3.26 -10.71
N PRO A 114 2.92 2.69 -10.61
CA PRO A 114 3.25 1.63 -9.65
C PRO A 114 2.93 2.00 -8.20
N GLN A 115 2.53 0.99 -7.43
CA GLN A 115 2.44 1.05 -5.97
C GLN A 115 3.32 -0.03 -5.35
N LEU A 116 4.25 0.35 -4.49
CA LEU A 116 5.10 -0.61 -3.77
C LEU A 116 4.38 -1.12 -2.51
N VAL A 117 4.74 -2.32 -2.05
CA VAL A 117 4.36 -2.84 -0.73
C VAL A 117 5.64 -3.27 -0.03
N VAL A 118 5.84 -2.83 1.21
CA VAL A 118 7.12 -3.00 1.92
C VAL A 118 6.93 -3.36 3.39
N PRO A 119 7.67 -4.33 3.94
CA PRO A 119 7.55 -4.71 5.36
C PRO A 119 8.07 -3.61 6.27
N VAL A 120 7.22 -3.13 7.19
CA VAL A 120 7.56 -2.02 8.09
C VAL A 120 8.74 -2.33 9.02
N LEU A 121 8.95 -3.60 9.39
CA LEU A 121 10.01 -4.01 10.31
C LEU A 121 11.42 -3.90 9.71
N ASN A 122 11.54 -3.66 8.40
CA ASN A 122 12.84 -3.48 7.74
C ASN A 122 13.05 -2.01 7.35
N ALA A 123 13.68 -1.22 8.22
CA ALA A 123 13.93 0.21 8.00
C ALA A 123 14.67 0.49 6.68
N ARG A 124 15.62 -0.38 6.27
CA ARG A 124 16.31 -0.26 4.99
C ARG A 124 15.36 -0.39 3.81
N PHE A 125 14.44 -1.35 3.83
CA PHE A 125 13.47 -1.54 2.75
C PHE A 125 12.45 -0.41 2.74
N VAL A 126 11.95 0.01 3.91
CA VAL A 126 11.03 1.14 4.07
C VAL A 126 11.64 2.42 3.48
N LEU A 127 12.91 2.73 3.78
CA LEU A 127 13.62 3.87 3.20
C LEU A 127 13.75 3.77 1.68
N ASN A 128 13.94 2.57 1.13
CA ASN A 128 14.02 2.39 -0.32
C ASN A 128 12.67 2.65 -0.96
N ALA A 129 11.60 2.08 -0.40
CA ALA A 129 10.25 2.25 -0.91
C ALA A 129 9.77 3.72 -0.83
N ALA A 130 10.16 4.45 0.21
CA ALA A 130 9.90 5.87 0.32
C ALA A 130 10.68 6.67 -0.74
N ASN A 131 11.93 6.31 -1.03
CA ASN A 131 12.77 6.98 -2.01
C ASN A 131 12.56 6.49 -3.46
N ALA A 132 11.83 5.40 -3.66
CA ALA A 132 11.62 4.74 -4.95
C ALA A 132 10.70 5.49 -5.90
N ARG A 133 10.20 6.68 -5.52
CA ARG A 133 9.45 7.53 -6.44
C ARG A 133 10.27 7.90 -7.67
N TRP A 134 11.58 8.09 -7.52
CA TRP A 134 12.48 8.41 -8.62
C TRP A 134 13.54 7.31 -8.73
N GLY A 135 13.51 6.56 -9.83
CA GLY A 135 14.39 5.41 -10.06
C GLY A 135 15.20 5.56 -11.35
N SER A 136 16.47 5.15 -11.31
CA SER A 136 17.32 5.06 -12.50
C SER A 136 16.84 3.94 -13.41
N LEU A 137 16.49 4.28 -14.65
CA LEU A 137 16.17 3.30 -15.69
C LEU A 137 17.42 2.51 -16.09
N TYR A 138 18.60 3.16 -16.11
CA TYR A 138 19.83 2.49 -16.51
C TYR A 138 20.19 1.40 -15.50
N ASP A 139 20.15 1.71 -14.20
CA ASP A 139 20.43 0.72 -13.15
C ASP A 139 19.42 -0.44 -13.19
N ALA A 140 18.13 -0.14 -13.39
CA ALA A 140 17.08 -1.15 -13.45
C ALA A 140 17.26 -2.11 -14.63
N LEU A 141 17.60 -1.60 -15.82
CA LEU A 141 17.84 -2.44 -17.00
C LEU A 141 19.17 -3.20 -16.92
N TYR A 142 20.21 -2.56 -16.39
CA TYR A 142 21.53 -3.15 -16.27
C TYR A 142 21.53 -4.30 -15.26
N GLY A 143 20.89 -4.10 -14.11
CA GLY A 143 20.94 -5.01 -12.96
C GLY A 143 19.93 -6.16 -12.96
N THR A 144 19.05 -6.26 -13.96
CA THR A 144 17.97 -7.26 -14.02
C THR A 144 18.01 -8.07 -15.32
N ASP A 145 17.13 -9.07 -15.44
CA ASP A 145 16.95 -9.85 -16.67
C ASP A 145 16.09 -9.13 -17.73
N ALA A 146 15.67 -7.88 -17.50
CA ALA A 146 14.81 -7.11 -18.40
C ALA A 146 15.38 -6.97 -19.84
N LEU A 147 16.69 -7.08 -19.98
CA LEU A 147 17.39 -7.19 -21.27
C LEU A 147 18.09 -8.55 -21.39
N PRO A 148 18.18 -9.14 -22.60
CA PRO A 148 18.85 -10.42 -22.81
C PRO A 148 20.29 -10.47 -22.31
N GLY A 149 20.68 -11.59 -21.69
CA GLY A 149 22.03 -11.79 -21.14
C GLY A 149 22.25 -11.15 -19.77
N VAL A 150 23.48 -11.23 -19.27
CA VAL A 150 23.90 -10.69 -17.96
C VAL A 150 25.21 -9.92 -18.10
N ALA A 151 25.44 -8.94 -17.24
CA ALA A 151 26.68 -8.20 -17.22
C ALA A 151 27.89 -9.11 -16.89
N LYS A 152 28.99 -8.93 -17.62
CA LYS A 152 30.25 -9.62 -17.32
C LYS A 152 30.81 -9.18 -15.95
N PRO A 153 31.46 -10.08 -15.19
CA PRO A 153 32.08 -9.72 -13.91
C PRO A 153 33.29 -8.79 -14.14
N GLY A 154 33.66 -8.00 -13.13
CA GLY A 154 34.86 -7.15 -13.15
C GLY A 154 34.62 -5.64 -13.25
N GLY A 155 33.38 -5.18 -13.12
CA GLY A 155 33.03 -3.75 -13.13
C GLY A 155 31.94 -3.43 -14.14
N TYR A 156 32.02 -2.27 -14.77
CA TYR A 156 31.10 -1.87 -15.83
C TYR A 156 31.39 -2.63 -17.13
N ASP A 157 30.37 -3.29 -17.67
CA ASP A 157 30.38 -4.01 -18.94
C ASP A 157 29.82 -3.10 -20.03
N ALA A 158 30.70 -2.63 -20.92
CA ALA A 158 30.34 -1.69 -21.99
C ALA A 158 29.37 -2.28 -23.02
N GLU A 159 29.40 -3.59 -23.27
CA GLU A 159 28.45 -4.24 -24.19
C GLU A 159 27.05 -4.24 -23.58
N ARG A 160 26.94 -4.59 -22.30
CA ARG A 160 25.67 -4.51 -21.56
C ARG A 160 25.17 -3.07 -21.48
N GLY A 161 26.06 -2.14 -21.15
CA GLY A 161 25.73 -0.72 -21.06
C GLY A 161 25.22 -0.15 -22.39
N SER A 162 25.78 -0.57 -23.52
CA SER A 162 25.30 -0.17 -24.85
C SER A 162 23.86 -0.64 -25.12
N GLN A 163 23.48 -1.84 -24.68
CA GLN A 163 22.10 -2.34 -24.78
C GLN A 163 21.14 -1.52 -23.92
N VAL A 164 21.57 -1.16 -22.70
CA VAL A 164 20.79 -0.32 -21.77
C VAL A 164 20.53 1.06 -22.37
N ILE A 165 21.56 1.72 -22.89
CA ILE A 165 21.46 3.04 -23.53
C ILE A 165 20.52 2.96 -24.75
N ALA A 166 20.71 1.96 -25.61
CA ALA A 166 19.87 1.78 -26.80
C ALA A 166 18.38 1.59 -26.43
N PHE A 167 18.09 0.77 -25.40
CA PHE A 167 16.72 0.60 -24.90
C PHE A 167 16.15 1.91 -24.38
N ALA A 168 16.90 2.63 -23.53
CA ALA A 168 16.41 3.86 -22.91
C ALA A 168 16.15 4.96 -23.95
N LYS A 169 17.02 5.10 -24.96
CA LYS A 169 16.82 6.05 -26.05
C LYS A 169 15.61 5.68 -26.93
N ALA A 170 15.43 4.39 -27.22
CA ALA A 170 14.22 3.91 -27.92
C ALA A 170 12.94 4.14 -27.10
N PHE A 171 13.02 4.07 -25.77
CA PHE A 171 11.93 4.44 -24.87
C PHE A 171 11.62 5.94 -24.94
N LEU A 172 12.65 6.80 -24.95
CA LEU A 172 12.46 8.26 -25.12
C LEU A 172 11.85 8.60 -26.48
N ASP A 173 12.28 7.95 -27.57
CA ASP A 173 11.67 8.12 -28.90
C ASP A 173 10.17 7.76 -28.92
N GLN A 174 9.74 6.82 -28.09
CA GLN A 174 8.34 6.42 -28.00
C GLN A 174 7.50 7.35 -27.11
N THR A 175 8.11 7.94 -26.07
CA THR A 175 7.37 8.65 -25.01
C THR A 175 7.46 10.16 -25.09
N VAL A 176 8.62 10.69 -25.49
CA VAL A 176 8.89 12.12 -25.66
C VAL A 176 9.63 12.33 -26.99
N PRO A 177 8.98 12.00 -28.13
CA PRO A 177 9.64 12.00 -29.43
C PRO A 177 10.17 13.38 -29.79
N LEU A 178 11.35 13.42 -30.41
CA LEU A 178 11.88 14.62 -31.02
C LEU A 178 11.01 15.04 -32.23
N ALA A 179 11.02 16.34 -32.54
CA ALA A 179 10.36 16.89 -33.72
C ALA A 179 10.95 16.29 -34.99
N GLU A 180 12.28 16.14 -35.02
CA GLU A 180 13.05 15.49 -36.08
C GLU A 180 14.16 14.62 -35.46
N GLY A 181 14.50 13.51 -36.12
CA GLY A 181 15.57 12.61 -35.67
C GLY A 181 15.15 11.65 -34.54
N SER A 182 16.16 11.13 -33.83
CA SER A 182 16.03 10.18 -32.72
C SER A 182 16.92 10.61 -31.55
N TRP A 183 16.53 10.26 -30.33
CA TRP A 183 17.36 10.41 -29.13
C TRP A 183 18.72 9.71 -29.26
N ALA A 184 18.83 8.68 -30.09
CA ALA A 184 20.09 7.98 -30.43
C ALA A 184 21.18 8.95 -30.90
N ASP A 185 20.80 9.88 -31.78
CA ASP A 185 21.68 10.78 -32.51
C ASP A 185 21.62 12.22 -32.00
N LEU A 186 20.90 12.46 -30.89
CA LEU A 186 20.78 13.79 -30.31
C LEU A 186 22.15 14.35 -29.92
N ASP A 187 22.46 15.54 -30.43
CA ASP A 187 23.60 16.36 -30.01
C ASP A 187 23.07 17.76 -29.65
N GLY A 188 23.18 18.12 -28.38
CA GLY A 188 22.66 19.37 -27.84
C GLY A 188 21.27 19.26 -27.18
N GLU A 189 20.49 20.33 -27.25
CA GLU A 189 19.19 20.42 -26.59
C GLU A 189 18.07 19.72 -27.39
N PRO A 190 17.20 18.93 -26.76
CA PRO A 190 16.12 18.25 -27.46
C PRO A 190 15.02 19.24 -27.87
N VAL A 191 14.60 19.17 -29.14
CA VAL A 191 13.38 19.83 -29.63
C VAL A 191 12.31 18.76 -29.77
N LEU A 192 11.30 18.78 -28.89
CA LEU A 192 10.22 17.78 -28.88
C LEU A 192 9.18 18.02 -29.98
N ARG A 193 8.59 16.93 -30.46
CA ARG A 193 7.43 16.95 -31.35
C ARG A 193 6.22 17.61 -30.70
N ASP A 194 6.01 17.34 -29.42
CA ASP A 194 5.05 18.04 -28.57
C ASP A 194 5.80 18.84 -27.49
N PRO A 195 5.98 20.15 -27.67
CA PRO A 195 6.67 20.99 -26.70
C PRO A 195 6.02 21.01 -25.31
N SER A 196 4.72 20.69 -25.19
CA SER A 196 4.02 20.67 -23.89
C SER A 196 4.47 19.55 -22.97
N GLN A 197 5.19 18.56 -23.51
CA GLN A 197 5.79 17.48 -22.73
C GLN A 197 7.03 17.95 -21.95
N GLN A 198 7.69 19.03 -22.36
CA GLN A 198 8.84 19.57 -21.64
C GLN A 198 8.39 20.54 -20.55
N ILE A 199 8.68 20.22 -19.29
CA ILE A 199 8.26 21.02 -18.15
C ILE A 199 9.42 21.82 -17.52
N ALA A 200 10.66 21.37 -17.73
CA ALA A 200 11.89 22.10 -17.41
C ALA A 200 13.06 21.57 -18.29
N PRO A 201 14.27 22.15 -18.26
CA PRO A 201 15.42 21.62 -18.98
C PRO A 201 15.66 20.14 -18.61
N MET A 202 15.67 19.28 -19.62
CA MET A 202 15.84 17.82 -19.48
C MET A 202 14.85 17.13 -18.52
N LEU A 203 13.70 17.77 -18.26
CA LEU A 203 12.62 17.23 -17.45
C LEU A 203 11.33 17.25 -18.24
N PHE A 204 10.74 16.08 -18.40
CA PHE A 204 9.61 15.84 -19.27
C PHE A 204 8.44 15.20 -18.53
N ARG A 205 7.27 15.23 -19.15
CA ARG A 205 6.06 14.59 -18.66
C ARG A 205 5.31 13.89 -19.79
N HIS A 206 4.94 12.64 -19.55
CA HIS A 206 4.12 11.84 -20.47
C HIS A 206 3.10 11.03 -19.65
N ASN A 207 1.82 11.08 -20.05
CA ASN A 207 0.71 10.46 -19.31
C ASN A 207 0.65 10.82 -17.81
N GLY A 208 1.09 12.04 -17.46
CA GLY A 208 1.10 12.53 -16.08
C GLY A 208 2.32 12.10 -15.24
N LEU A 209 3.19 11.24 -15.75
CA LEU A 209 4.43 10.81 -15.09
C LEU A 209 5.64 11.58 -15.62
N HIS A 210 6.62 11.80 -14.75
CA HIS A 210 7.82 12.56 -15.08
C HIS A 210 9.00 11.69 -15.52
N ILE A 211 9.83 12.25 -16.41
CA ILE A 211 11.05 11.64 -16.94
C ILE A 211 12.16 12.69 -16.87
N GLU A 212 13.23 12.43 -16.13
CA GLU A 212 14.43 13.28 -16.07
C GLU A 212 15.56 12.63 -16.86
N VAL A 213 16.12 13.35 -17.84
CA VAL A 213 17.30 12.89 -18.58
C VAL A 213 18.52 13.54 -17.96
N VAL A 214 19.37 12.74 -17.32
CA VAL A 214 20.54 13.22 -16.60
C VAL A 214 21.68 13.42 -17.59
N VAL A 215 22.19 14.66 -17.69
CA VAL A 215 23.32 15.01 -18.55
C VAL A 215 24.54 15.27 -17.69
N ASP A 216 25.59 14.47 -17.87
CA ASP A 216 26.87 14.63 -17.21
C ASP A 216 27.99 14.10 -18.11
N ARG A 217 28.75 15.01 -18.72
CA ARG A 217 29.87 14.68 -19.62
C ARG A 217 31.12 14.20 -18.89
N GLU A 218 31.20 14.35 -17.57
CA GLU A 218 32.28 13.77 -16.76
C GLU A 218 31.95 12.35 -16.30
N HIS A 219 30.67 11.96 -16.33
CA HIS A 219 30.23 10.62 -15.99
C HIS A 219 30.81 9.58 -16.97
N PRO A 220 31.25 8.39 -16.51
CA PRO A 220 31.85 7.37 -17.39
C PRO A 220 30.97 6.93 -18.58
N ILE A 221 29.65 7.01 -18.42
CA ILE A 221 28.67 6.75 -19.49
C ILE A 221 28.47 8.01 -20.33
N GLY A 222 28.13 9.14 -19.71
CA GLY A 222 27.76 10.37 -20.42
C GLY A 222 28.89 10.94 -21.28
N ARG A 223 30.17 10.78 -20.88
CA ARG A 223 31.32 11.20 -21.70
C ARG A 223 31.37 10.57 -23.10
N ASN A 224 30.73 9.41 -23.28
CA ASN A 224 30.69 8.67 -24.55
C ASN A 224 29.34 8.82 -25.27
N ASP A 225 28.37 9.51 -24.66
CA ASP A 225 27.07 9.81 -25.27
C ASP A 225 27.14 11.17 -26.01
N PRO A 226 26.63 11.30 -27.24
CA PRO A 226 26.72 12.55 -28.00
C PRO A 226 26.10 13.76 -27.27
N ALA A 227 24.97 13.57 -26.61
CA ALA A 227 24.30 14.59 -25.81
C ALA A 227 24.81 14.67 -24.36
N GLY A 228 25.77 13.82 -23.97
CA GLY A 228 26.25 13.75 -22.59
C GLY A 228 25.31 12.99 -21.64
N ILE A 229 24.36 12.21 -22.16
CA ILE A 229 23.35 11.52 -21.34
C ILE A 229 24.02 10.44 -20.48
N ALA A 230 23.92 10.59 -19.17
CA ALA A 230 24.48 9.69 -18.18
C ALA A 230 23.43 8.70 -17.63
N ASP A 231 22.15 9.08 -17.59
CA ASP A 231 21.04 8.26 -17.09
C ASP A 231 19.68 8.80 -17.57
N VAL A 232 18.63 7.99 -17.43
CA VAL A 232 17.22 8.39 -17.51
C VAL A 232 16.55 8.00 -16.20
N VAL A 233 16.11 8.99 -15.42
CA VAL A 233 15.41 8.77 -14.15
C VAL A 233 13.91 8.87 -14.37
N LEU A 234 13.18 7.83 -13.98
CA LEU A 234 11.73 7.75 -14.11
C LEU A 234 11.05 8.05 -12.77
N GLU A 235 9.98 8.83 -12.82
CA GLU A 235 9.00 8.83 -11.75
C GLU A 235 8.20 7.52 -11.80
N SER A 236 8.25 6.72 -10.73
CA SER A 236 7.78 5.34 -10.72
C SER A 236 6.85 5.04 -9.54
N ALA A 237 7.36 4.67 -8.37
CA ALA A 237 6.53 4.34 -7.21
C ALA A 237 5.85 5.60 -6.66
N LEU A 238 4.70 5.93 -7.23
CA LEU A 238 3.91 7.11 -6.85
C LEU A 238 3.42 6.97 -5.42
N THR A 239 3.04 5.74 -5.04
CA THR A 239 2.57 5.40 -3.71
C THR A 239 3.26 4.15 -3.19
N SER A 240 3.43 4.04 -1.88
CA SER A 240 4.04 2.89 -1.22
C SER A 240 3.21 2.53 0.01
N ILE A 241 2.88 1.25 0.16
CA ILE A 241 2.21 0.69 1.34
C ILE A 241 3.26 0.20 2.31
N VAL A 242 3.38 0.89 3.45
CA VAL A 242 4.18 0.48 4.60
C VAL A 242 3.36 -0.53 5.40
N ASP A 243 3.82 -1.78 5.41
CA ASP A 243 2.98 -2.91 5.76
C ASP A 243 3.23 -3.42 7.18
N LEU A 244 2.18 -3.42 8.02
CA LEU A 244 2.15 -3.99 9.37
C LEU A 244 1.46 -5.37 9.39
N GLU A 245 1.06 -5.90 8.23
CA GLU A 245 0.30 -7.13 8.09
C GLU A 245 1.12 -8.25 7.44
N ASP A 246 0.75 -8.77 6.26
CA ASP A 246 1.22 -10.08 5.78
C ASP A 246 2.73 -10.20 5.51
N SER A 247 3.44 -9.09 5.29
CA SER A 247 4.89 -9.13 5.02
C SER A 247 5.75 -9.07 6.28
N VAL A 248 5.15 -9.00 7.47
CA VAL A 248 5.87 -8.93 8.76
C VAL A 248 5.41 -10.01 9.73
N ALA A 249 6.26 -10.33 10.70
CA ALA A 249 5.90 -11.12 11.87
C ALA A 249 6.00 -10.21 13.09
N ALA A 250 4.86 -9.79 13.62
CA ALA A 250 4.78 -8.95 14.80
C ALA A 250 3.77 -9.51 15.80
N VAL A 251 4.25 -10.18 16.85
CA VAL A 251 3.40 -11.04 17.70
C VAL A 251 3.25 -10.55 19.14
N ASP A 252 3.99 -9.51 19.52
CA ASP A 252 3.98 -8.93 20.86
C ASP A 252 4.24 -7.42 20.85
N ALA A 253 4.37 -6.83 22.04
CA ALA A 253 4.58 -5.40 22.19
C ALA A 253 5.91 -4.90 21.61
N GLU A 254 6.98 -5.69 21.66
CA GLU A 254 8.29 -5.26 21.17
C GLU A 254 8.28 -5.16 19.64
N ASP A 255 7.69 -6.16 18.98
CA ASP A 255 7.55 -6.15 17.53
C ASP A 255 6.65 -5.00 17.06
N LYS A 256 5.51 -4.78 17.74
CA LYS A 256 4.59 -3.68 17.40
C LYS A 256 5.26 -2.32 17.61
N VAL A 257 6.04 -2.14 18.68
CA VAL A 257 6.82 -0.91 18.88
C VAL A 257 7.86 -0.72 17.78
N ALA A 258 8.57 -1.78 17.35
CA ALA A 258 9.52 -1.68 16.24
C ALA A 258 8.84 -1.25 14.93
N ALA A 259 7.66 -1.81 14.64
CA ALA A 259 6.85 -1.40 13.49
C ALA A 259 6.42 0.07 13.59
N TYR A 260 5.85 0.48 14.72
CA TYR A 260 5.41 1.85 14.93
C TYR A 260 6.56 2.86 14.94
N ALA A 261 7.75 2.48 15.42
CA ALA A 261 8.93 3.35 15.42
C ALA A 261 9.40 3.69 14.01
N ASN A 262 9.38 2.72 13.09
CA ASN A 262 9.70 2.97 11.68
C ASN A 262 8.64 3.86 11.00
N TRP A 263 7.35 3.65 11.31
CA TRP A 263 6.28 4.54 10.84
C TRP A 263 6.43 5.97 11.40
N LEU A 264 6.79 6.11 12.67
CA LEU A 264 7.08 7.41 13.30
C LEU A 264 8.26 8.11 12.63
N GLY A 265 9.36 7.40 12.37
CA GLY A 265 10.51 7.96 11.67
C GLY A 265 10.17 8.46 10.26
N LEU A 266 9.25 7.79 9.57
CA LEU A 266 8.73 8.26 8.28
C LEU A 266 7.92 9.55 8.42
N MET A 267 6.98 9.62 9.37
CA MET A 267 6.12 10.80 9.57
C MET A 267 6.87 12.00 10.12
N ARG A 268 7.96 11.79 10.88
CA ARG A 268 8.88 12.87 11.28
C ARG A 268 9.89 13.21 10.19
N GLY A 269 10.09 12.36 9.20
CA GLY A 269 11.07 12.55 8.13
C GLY A 269 12.53 12.34 8.57
N ASP A 270 12.75 11.67 9.69
CA ASP A 270 14.06 11.45 10.31
C ASP A 270 14.51 9.98 10.35
N LEU A 271 13.75 9.07 9.75
CA LEU A 271 14.17 7.69 9.56
C LEU A 271 15.52 7.65 8.80
N GLU A 272 16.48 6.95 9.39
CA GLU A 272 17.77 6.67 8.79
C GLU A 272 18.25 5.27 9.17
N GLU A 273 19.01 4.64 8.28
CA GLU A 273 19.56 3.29 8.49
C GLU A 273 21.01 3.26 8.01
N SER A 274 21.90 2.68 8.80
CA SER A 274 23.33 2.61 8.48
C SER A 274 23.78 1.16 8.26
N PHE A 275 24.42 0.90 7.13
CA PHE A 275 24.91 -0.44 6.76
C PHE A 275 26.29 -0.36 6.12
N GLU A 276 27.03 -1.48 6.15
CA GLU A 276 28.31 -1.59 5.47
C GLU A 276 28.15 -2.07 4.02
N LYS A 277 28.85 -1.41 3.09
CA LYS A 277 28.97 -1.83 1.70
C LYS A 277 30.41 -1.60 1.24
N GLY A 278 31.12 -2.68 0.90
CA GLY A 278 32.52 -2.59 0.45
C GLY A 278 33.47 -2.01 1.51
N GLY A 279 33.28 -2.34 2.79
CA GLY A 279 34.10 -1.85 3.90
C GLY A 279 33.87 -0.39 4.28
N ARG A 280 32.84 0.27 3.73
CA ARG A 280 32.45 1.64 4.08
C ARG A 280 31.06 1.65 4.70
N LYS A 281 30.89 2.43 5.78
CA LYS A 281 29.59 2.72 6.38
C LYS A 281 28.82 3.69 5.47
N LEU A 282 27.65 3.29 5.01
CA LEU A 282 26.71 4.12 4.26
C LEU A 282 25.47 4.35 5.13
N THR A 283 25.01 5.59 5.20
CA THR A 283 23.75 5.93 5.87
C THR A 283 22.72 6.37 4.84
N ARG A 284 21.58 5.69 4.82
CA ARG A 284 20.45 5.99 3.95
C ARG A 284 19.42 6.84 4.72
N ARG A 285 18.87 7.84 4.04
CA ARG A 285 17.88 8.80 4.58
C ARG A 285 16.80 9.06 3.54
N LEU A 286 15.70 9.66 3.97
CA LEU A 286 14.65 10.14 3.07
C LEU A 286 15.16 11.26 2.16
N ASN A 287 14.91 11.10 0.86
CA ASN A 287 15.29 12.07 -0.18
C ASN A 287 14.49 13.37 -0.02
N PRO A 288 15.09 14.54 -0.30
CA PRO A 288 14.34 15.80 -0.38
C PRO A 288 13.50 15.87 -1.65
N ASP A 289 12.63 16.88 -1.75
CA ASP A 289 11.91 17.20 -2.99
C ASP A 289 12.86 17.62 -4.11
N ARG A 290 12.45 17.39 -5.36
CA ARG A 290 13.27 17.59 -6.57
C ARG A 290 12.53 18.50 -7.54
N ASN A 291 13.12 19.63 -7.93
CA ASN A 291 12.53 20.55 -8.92
C ASN A 291 11.09 20.99 -8.60
N GLY A 292 10.74 21.14 -7.31
CA GLY A 292 9.38 21.45 -6.87
C GLY A 292 8.39 20.28 -6.93
N LEU A 293 8.84 19.09 -7.34
CA LEU A 293 8.08 17.84 -7.30
C LEU A 293 8.43 17.05 -6.03
N PRO A 294 7.49 16.25 -5.48
CA PRO A 294 7.82 15.46 -4.32
C PRO A 294 8.89 14.41 -4.66
N GLY A 295 9.91 14.32 -3.81
CA GLY A 295 11.05 13.42 -4.02
C GLY A 295 10.84 12.02 -3.47
N ARG A 296 9.68 11.77 -2.86
CA ARG A 296 9.33 10.56 -2.13
C ARG A 296 7.96 10.05 -2.56
N SER A 297 7.79 8.75 -2.45
CA SER A 297 6.51 8.07 -2.66
C SER A 297 5.50 8.52 -1.59
N LEU A 298 4.25 8.71 -1.97
CA LEU A 298 3.17 8.97 -1.02
C LEU A 298 2.88 7.68 -0.24
N LEU A 299 2.93 7.77 1.08
CA LEU A 299 2.87 6.60 1.95
C LEU A 299 1.45 6.31 2.40
N PHE A 300 1.03 5.07 2.19
CA PHE A 300 -0.03 4.40 2.92
C PHE A 300 0.60 3.59 4.07
N VAL A 301 -0.20 3.34 5.11
CA VAL A 301 0.09 2.31 6.10
C VAL A 301 -0.96 1.21 6.00
N ARG A 302 -0.55 -0.06 5.90
CA ARG A 302 -1.49 -1.19 5.96
C ARG A 302 -1.54 -1.70 7.39
N ASN A 303 -2.60 -1.31 8.10
CA ASN A 303 -2.91 -1.85 9.41
C ASN A 303 -3.36 -3.31 9.26
N VAL A 304 -3.28 -4.11 10.32
CA VAL A 304 -3.85 -5.46 10.31
C VAL A 304 -5.37 -5.44 10.20
N GLY A 305 -5.98 -6.57 9.84
CA GLY A 305 -7.43 -6.75 9.68
C GLY A 305 -8.23 -6.74 10.99
N HIS A 306 -9.29 -7.54 11.06
CA HIS A 306 -10.20 -7.59 12.22
C HIS A 306 -9.99 -8.80 13.14
N LEU A 307 -9.19 -9.78 12.73
CA LEU A 307 -9.13 -11.10 13.34
C LEU A 307 -8.30 -11.15 14.63
N MET A 308 -7.06 -10.65 14.57
CA MET A 308 -6.07 -10.90 15.61
C MET A 308 -6.25 -9.98 16.81
N THR A 309 -5.98 -10.52 17.99
CA THR A 309 -5.72 -9.75 19.22
C THR A 309 -4.22 -9.72 19.49
N ASN A 310 -3.78 -8.80 20.35
CA ASN A 310 -2.37 -8.69 20.71
C ASN A 310 -2.19 -8.42 22.22
N PRO A 311 -1.25 -9.11 22.89
CA PRO A 311 -1.03 -8.96 24.33
C PRO A 311 -0.38 -7.63 24.74
N ALA A 312 0.01 -6.77 23.78
CA ALA A 312 0.55 -5.45 24.07
C ALA A 312 -0.41 -4.56 24.88
N VAL A 313 -1.72 -4.82 24.78
CA VAL A 313 -2.76 -4.17 25.58
C VAL A 313 -3.78 -5.22 26.02
N LEU A 314 -4.02 -5.30 27.32
CA LEU A 314 -5.15 -6.03 27.90
C LEU A 314 -6.25 -5.04 28.28
N LEU A 315 -7.49 -5.40 27.95
CA LEU A 315 -8.69 -4.65 28.27
C LEU A 315 -9.05 -4.79 29.75
N ALA A 316 -10.00 -3.98 30.22
CA ALA A 316 -10.46 -4.02 31.61
C ALA A 316 -11.03 -5.38 32.06
N ASP A 317 -11.51 -6.20 31.11
CA ASP A 317 -11.98 -7.57 31.34
C ASP A 317 -10.85 -8.62 31.33
N GLY A 318 -9.60 -8.20 31.10
CA GLY A 318 -8.41 -9.05 31.02
C GLY A 318 -8.18 -9.70 29.65
N SER A 319 -9.07 -9.49 28.67
CA SER A 319 -8.87 -9.98 27.31
C SER A 319 -7.84 -9.15 26.54
N GLU A 320 -7.16 -9.77 25.57
CA GLU A 320 -6.27 -9.05 24.66
C GLU A 320 -7.06 -8.09 23.76
N ALA A 321 -6.49 -6.91 23.52
CA ALA A 321 -7.08 -5.92 22.64
C ALA A 321 -7.05 -6.38 21.17
N PRO A 322 -8.11 -6.13 20.37
CA PRO A 322 -8.07 -6.34 18.92
C PRO A 322 -6.97 -5.49 18.26
N GLU A 323 -6.03 -6.14 17.60
CA GLU A 323 -4.83 -5.51 17.06
C GLU A 323 -5.17 -4.47 15.99
N GLY A 324 -6.19 -4.74 15.18
CA GLY A 324 -6.64 -3.79 14.15
C GLY A 324 -7.24 -2.49 14.70
N ILE A 325 -7.71 -2.48 15.96
CA ILE A 325 -8.14 -1.26 16.67
C ILE A 325 -6.91 -0.53 17.23
N LEU A 326 -5.97 -1.28 17.83
CA LEU A 326 -4.70 -0.75 18.31
C LEU A 326 -3.91 -0.05 17.19
N ASP A 327 -3.78 -0.69 16.04
CA ASP A 327 -3.13 -0.12 14.85
C ASP A 327 -3.82 1.18 14.42
N ALA A 328 -5.16 1.22 14.37
CA ALA A 328 -5.91 2.40 13.94
C ALA A 328 -5.62 3.61 14.84
N ILE A 329 -5.53 3.40 16.15
CA ILE A 329 -5.17 4.45 17.12
C ILE A 329 -3.71 4.88 16.91
N MET A 330 -2.79 3.91 16.88
CA MET A 330 -1.35 4.16 16.87
C MET A 330 -0.87 4.81 15.57
N THR A 331 -1.24 4.24 14.42
CA THR A 331 -0.74 4.75 13.13
C THR A 331 -1.34 6.11 12.79
N SER A 332 -2.56 6.40 13.22
CA SER A 332 -3.20 7.72 13.09
C SER A 332 -2.61 8.77 14.02
N ALA A 333 -2.32 8.41 15.28
CA ALA A 333 -1.66 9.32 16.22
C ALA A 333 -0.28 9.73 15.72
N ILE A 334 0.49 8.77 15.19
CA ILE A 334 1.80 9.02 14.57
C ILE A 334 1.68 9.90 13.32
N ALA A 335 0.62 9.72 12.51
CA ALA A 335 0.40 10.53 11.32
C ALA A 335 0.13 12.02 11.63
N LEU A 336 -0.14 12.39 12.89
CA LEU A 336 -0.27 13.80 13.29
C LEU A 336 1.01 14.61 13.04
N TYR A 337 2.20 14.00 13.05
CA TYR A 337 3.44 14.69 12.70
C TYR A 337 3.43 15.19 11.25
N ASP A 338 2.92 14.36 10.34
CA ASP A 338 2.70 14.78 8.95
C ASP A 338 1.63 15.85 8.89
N LEU A 339 0.42 15.58 9.40
CA LEU A 339 -0.73 16.50 9.28
C LEU A 339 -0.44 17.89 9.86
N ARG A 340 0.23 17.97 11.01
CA ARG A 340 0.54 19.22 11.71
C ARG A 340 1.86 19.87 11.26
N GLY A 341 2.62 19.21 10.39
CA GLY A 341 3.84 19.78 9.77
C GLY A 341 4.99 19.86 10.77
N LEU A 342 5.02 18.89 11.70
CA LEU A 342 6.05 18.78 12.72
C LEU A 342 7.26 17.97 12.23
N GLY A 343 7.09 17.20 11.16
CA GLY A 343 8.16 16.46 10.49
C GLY A 343 8.97 17.31 9.50
N LYS A 344 10.16 16.81 9.14
CA LYS A 344 11.07 17.42 8.15
C LYS A 344 10.49 17.46 6.74
N TYR A 345 9.70 16.45 6.38
CA TYR A 345 9.07 16.32 5.07
C TYR A 345 7.57 16.08 5.24
N ARG A 346 6.78 16.55 4.28
CA ARG A 346 5.35 16.26 4.20
C ARG A 346 5.10 15.01 3.37
N ASN A 347 4.23 14.14 3.84
CA ASN A 347 3.69 13.00 3.12
C ASN A 347 2.44 13.44 2.34
N SER A 348 1.35 13.78 3.04
CA SER A 348 0.15 14.34 2.42
C SER A 348 0.25 15.86 2.26
N ARG A 349 -0.13 16.35 1.08
CA ARG A 349 -0.29 17.78 0.79
C ARG A 349 -1.76 18.21 0.85
N THR A 350 -2.67 17.26 1.07
CA THR A 350 -4.11 17.50 1.15
C THR A 350 -4.68 17.34 2.55
N GLY A 351 -3.85 16.99 3.55
CA GLY A 351 -4.27 16.86 4.94
C GLY A 351 -4.97 15.54 5.24
N SER A 352 -4.51 14.45 4.61
CA SER A 352 -5.12 13.12 4.69
C SER A 352 -4.16 12.06 5.17
N VAL A 353 -4.68 11.08 5.90
CA VAL A 353 -3.95 9.86 6.29
C VAL A 353 -4.52 8.71 5.48
N TYR A 354 -3.66 7.86 4.91
CA TYR A 354 -4.07 6.76 4.05
C TYR A 354 -3.82 5.41 4.72
N ILE A 355 -4.90 4.74 5.15
CA ILE A 355 -4.81 3.43 5.80
C ILE A 355 -5.41 2.37 4.89
N VAL A 356 -4.63 1.37 4.49
CA VAL A 356 -5.17 0.16 3.87
C VAL A 356 -5.75 -0.73 4.97
N LYS A 357 -7.00 -1.17 4.81
CA LYS A 357 -7.67 -2.10 5.70
C LYS A 357 -7.89 -3.44 4.98
N PRO A 358 -7.16 -4.50 5.38
CA PRO A 358 -7.20 -5.79 4.72
C PRO A 358 -8.26 -6.72 5.32
N LYS A 359 -8.52 -7.84 4.64
CA LYS A 359 -9.23 -9.04 5.12
C LYS A 359 -10.60 -8.73 5.76
N MET A 360 -11.32 -7.74 5.21
CA MET A 360 -12.69 -7.45 5.60
C MET A 360 -13.65 -8.37 4.86
N HIS A 361 -14.66 -8.91 5.53
CA HIS A 361 -15.70 -9.74 4.94
C HIS A 361 -17.03 -8.99 4.90
N GLY A 362 -17.33 -8.32 3.79
CA GLY A 362 -18.62 -7.71 3.54
C GLY A 362 -18.81 -6.30 4.11
N PRO A 363 -19.97 -5.68 3.85
CA PRO A 363 -20.20 -4.27 4.11
C PRO A 363 -20.32 -3.91 5.59
N GLU A 364 -20.75 -4.84 6.45
CA GLU A 364 -20.84 -4.60 7.90
C GLU A 364 -19.45 -4.32 8.50
N GLU A 365 -18.43 -5.07 8.07
CA GLU A 365 -17.05 -4.88 8.52
C GLU A 365 -16.41 -3.61 7.93
N CYS A 366 -16.74 -3.28 6.67
CA CYS A 366 -16.36 -1.99 6.09
C CYS A 366 -16.99 -0.82 6.88
N GLY A 367 -18.27 -0.94 7.27
CA GLY A 367 -18.96 0.03 8.11
C GLY A 367 -18.40 0.12 9.52
N PHE A 368 -17.96 -1.00 10.11
CA PHE A 368 -17.23 -1.02 11.38
C PHE A 368 -15.93 -0.21 11.26
N THR A 369 -15.13 -0.45 10.22
CA THR A 369 -13.91 0.33 9.96
C THR A 369 -14.21 1.82 9.81
N ASN A 370 -15.29 2.18 9.10
CA ASN A 370 -15.72 3.59 8.98
C ASN A 370 -15.96 4.24 10.35
N ARG A 371 -16.72 3.58 11.23
CA ARG A 371 -17.05 4.08 12.58
C ARG A 371 -15.83 4.07 13.52
N LEU A 372 -14.93 3.10 13.37
CA LEU A 372 -13.68 3.07 14.11
C LEU A 372 -12.82 4.29 13.76
N PHE A 373 -12.67 4.58 12.46
CA PHE A 373 -11.95 5.77 12.02
C PHE A 373 -12.67 7.06 12.44
N ASP A 374 -14.01 7.06 12.49
CA ASP A 374 -14.74 8.19 13.06
C ASP A 374 -14.29 8.47 14.52
N ALA A 375 -14.25 7.43 15.34
CA ALA A 375 -13.91 7.56 16.76
C ALA A 375 -12.43 7.91 16.98
N VAL A 376 -11.51 7.38 16.17
CA VAL A 376 -10.09 7.76 16.22
C VAL A 376 -9.90 9.22 15.84
N GLU A 377 -10.62 9.73 14.85
CA GLU A 377 -10.59 11.16 14.51
C GLU A 377 -11.10 12.03 15.66
N ASP A 378 -12.20 11.63 16.29
CA ASP A 378 -12.76 12.36 17.44
C ASP A 378 -11.75 12.38 18.60
N MET A 379 -11.09 11.25 18.88
CA MET A 379 -10.04 11.12 19.90
C MET A 379 -8.84 12.03 19.62
N LEU A 380 -8.44 12.19 18.35
CA LEU A 380 -7.24 12.95 17.95
C LEU A 380 -7.56 14.41 17.57
N GLY A 381 -8.83 14.82 17.64
CA GLY A 381 -9.28 16.16 17.23
C GLY A 381 -9.14 16.42 15.73
N LEU A 382 -9.27 15.39 14.91
CA LEU A 382 -9.19 15.47 13.45
C LEU A 382 -10.55 15.81 12.84
N ALA A 383 -10.53 16.46 11.67
CA ALA A 383 -11.74 16.63 10.89
C ALA A 383 -12.30 15.27 10.46
N ARG A 384 -13.62 15.18 10.38
CA ARG A 384 -14.29 13.97 9.91
C ARG A 384 -13.80 13.63 8.50
N HIS A 385 -13.50 12.35 8.27
CA HIS A 385 -12.96 11.83 7.02
C HIS A 385 -11.52 12.26 6.70
N THR A 386 -10.73 12.78 7.65
CA THR A 386 -9.27 12.94 7.50
C THR A 386 -8.59 11.59 7.22
N ILE A 387 -8.97 10.54 7.94
CA ILE A 387 -8.47 9.17 7.73
C ILE A 387 -9.20 8.54 6.55
N LYS A 388 -8.47 8.30 5.47
CA LYS A 388 -8.92 7.62 4.25
C LYS A 388 -8.70 6.12 4.36
N VAL A 389 -9.54 5.35 3.67
CA VAL A 389 -9.46 3.88 3.67
C VAL A 389 -9.15 3.34 2.28
N GLY A 390 -8.17 2.44 2.23
CA GLY A 390 -7.96 1.50 1.15
C GLY A 390 -8.66 0.19 1.46
N VAL A 391 -9.65 -0.20 0.66
CA VAL A 391 -10.39 -1.45 0.84
C VAL A 391 -9.74 -2.55 0.02
N MET A 392 -9.23 -3.58 0.69
CA MET A 392 -8.82 -4.79 -0.01
C MET A 392 -10.05 -5.61 -0.37
N ASP A 393 -10.29 -5.79 -1.67
CA ASP A 393 -11.24 -6.77 -2.19
C ASP A 393 -10.53 -8.11 -2.28
N GLU A 394 -10.38 -8.77 -1.14
CA GLU A 394 -9.58 -10.00 -1.02
C GLU A 394 -10.29 -11.13 -0.27
N GLU A 395 -11.57 -10.94 0.04
CA GLU A 395 -12.41 -11.94 0.70
C GLU A 395 -13.70 -12.11 -0.11
N ARG A 396 -14.17 -13.33 -0.30
CA ARG A 396 -15.30 -13.67 -1.17
C ARG A 396 -16.57 -12.92 -0.80
N ARG A 397 -16.84 -12.73 0.50
CA ARG A 397 -18.00 -11.96 0.98
C ARG A 397 -17.88 -10.46 0.68
N THR A 398 -16.66 -9.92 0.60
CA THR A 398 -16.43 -8.55 0.11
C THR A 398 -16.60 -8.49 -1.40
N SER A 399 -15.95 -9.37 -2.17
CA SER A 399 -16.07 -9.37 -3.64
C SER A 399 -17.50 -9.52 -4.11
N ALA A 400 -18.27 -10.38 -3.45
CA ALA A 400 -19.66 -10.63 -3.80
C ALA A 400 -20.56 -9.42 -3.53
N ASN A 401 -20.22 -8.60 -2.53
CA ASN A 401 -21.00 -7.44 -2.05
C ASN A 401 -20.25 -6.11 -2.24
N LEU A 402 -19.29 -6.02 -3.17
CA LEU A 402 -18.32 -4.92 -3.25
C LEU A 402 -18.97 -3.53 -3.32
N ALA A 403 -20.06 -3.37 -4.06
CA ALA A 403 -20.77 -2.08 -4.16
C ALA A 403 -21.30 -1.62 -2.77
N ALA A 404 -21.83 -2.53 -1.97
CA ALA A 404 -22.24 -2.24 -0.60
C ALA A 404 -21.05 -1.95 0.32
N CYS A 405 -19.92 -2.64 0.13
CA CYS A 405 -18.69 -2.39 0.87
C CYS A 405 -18.18 -0.96 0.61
N ILE A 406 -18.10 -0.56 -0.67
CA ILE A 406 -17.72 0.79 -1.07
C ILE A 406 -18.71 1.82 -0.51
N PHE A 407 -20.02 1.53 -0.57
CA PHE A 407 -21.04 2.42 -0.03
C PHE A 407 -20.86 2.67 1.48
N ALA A 408 -20.48 1.66 2.25
CA ALA A 408 -20.26 1.76 3.70
C ALA A 408 -19.09 2.68 4.09
N VAL A 409 -18.17 2.95 3.16
CA VAL A 409 -16.99 3.83 3.35
C VAL A 409 -16.90 4.94 2.29
N LYS A 410 -18.02 5.27 1.64
CA LYS A 410 -18.05 6.09 0.41
C LYS A 410 -17.46 7.49 0.51
N ASP A 411 -17.32 8.03 1.73
CA ASP A 411 -16.79 9.38 1.98
C ASP A 411 -15.31 9.36 2.43
N ARG A 412 -14.73 8.16 2.62
CA ARG A 412 -13.33 7.94 3.02
C ARG A 412 -12.52 7.13 2.01
N ILE A 413 -13.19 6.36 1.16
CA ILE A 413 -12.53 5.41 0.28
C ILE A 413 -11.58 6.13 -0.69
N ALA A 414 -10.32 5.71 -0.66
CA ALA A 414 -9.26 6.23 -1.52
C ALA A 414 -8.69 5.16 -2.46
N PHE A 415 -9.09 3.90 -2.29
CA PHE A 415 -8.50 2.77 -3.01
C PHE A 415 -9.36 1.51 -2.87
N ILE A 416 -9.50 0.74 -3.96
CA ILE A 416 -9.87 -0.69 -3.94
C ILE A 416 -8.77 -1.52 -4.62
N ASN A 417 -8.44 -2.70 -4.12
CA ASN A 417 -7.47 -3.60 -4.76
C ASN A 417 -7.99 -5.03 -4.87
N THR A 418 -7.63 -5.71 -5.95
CA THR A 418 -7.74 -7.17 -6.02
C THR A 418 -6.56 -7.90 -5.36
N GLY A 419 -6.70 -8.20 -4.07
CA GLY A 419 -5.77 -9.07 -3.30
C GLY A 419 -5.95 -10.55 -3.65
N PHE A 420 -5.64 -10.93 -4.90
CA PHE A 420 -6.05 -12.22 -5.46
C PHE A 420 -5.52 -13.47 -4.73
N LEU A 421 -4.41 -13.36 -3.98
CA LEU A 421 -3.83 -14.49 -3.24
C LEU A 421 -4.71 -14.87 -2.04
N ASP A 422 -5.01 -13.92 -1.15
CA ASP A 422 -5.94 -14.11 -0.04
C ASP A 422 -7.32 -14.50 -0.55
N ARG A 423 -7.78 -13.83 -1.62
CA ARG A 423 -9.05 -14.15 -2.25
C ARG A 423 -9.17 -15.60 -2.70
N THR A 424 -8.06 -16.17 -3.19
CA THR A 424 -7.98 -17.58 -3.57
C THR A 424 -8.02 -18.48 -2.33
N GLY A 425 -7.35 -18.09 -1.25
CA GLY A 425 -7.43 -18.78 0.03
C GLY A 425 -8.86 -18.85 0.57
N ASP A 426 -9.57 -17.73 0.56
CA ASP A 426 -10.96 -17.66 1.02
C ASP A 426 -11.95 -18.39 0.09
N GLU A 427 -11.70 -18.45 -1.23
CA GLU A 427 -12.52 -19.29 -2.13
C GLU A 427 -12.40 -20.77 -1.75
N ILE A 428 -11.18 -21.24 -1.48
CA ILE A 428 -10.91 -22.62 -1.06
C ILE A 428 -11.52 -22.88 0.32
N HIS A 429 -11.36 -21.96 1.27
CA HIS A 429 -11.91 -22.12 2.61
C HIS A 429 -13.44 -22.12 2.61
N THR A 430 -14.07 -21.15 1.92
CA THR A 430 -15.53 -21.05 1.83
C THR A 430 -16.14 -22.31 1.24
N ALA A 431 -15.51 -22.89 0.20
CA ALA A 431 -16.00 -24.08 -0.50
C ALA A 431 -15.34 -25.38 -0.02
N MET A 432 -14.71 -25.41 1.16
CA MET A 432 -13.91 -26.56 1.62
C MET A 432 -14.71 -27.87 1.63
N GLN A 433 -15.97 -27.81 2.04
CA GLN A 433 -16.85 -28.99 2.12
C GLN A 433 -17.54 -29.33 0.79
N ALA A 434 -17.34 -28.54 -0.27
CA ALA A 434 -17.94 -28.78 -1.58
C ALA A 434 -17.26 -29.91 -2.34
N GLY A 435 -15.98 -30.17 -2.06
CA GLY A 435 -15.18 -31.22 -2.71
C GLY A 435 -13.77 -30.74 -3.08
N ALA A 436 -13.08 -31.55 -3.87
CA ALA A 436 -11.72 -31.22 -4.31
C ALA A 436 -11.69 -29.96 -5.18
N PHE A 437 -10.79 -29.04 -4.84
CA PHE A 437 -10.54 -27.82 -5.60
C PHE A 437 -9.53 -28.06 -6.73
N ILE A 438 -9.56 -27.22 -7.77
CA ILE A 438 -8.59 -27.30 -8.87
C ILE A 438 -7.15 -27.01 -8.41
N PRO A 439 -6.11 -27.54 -9.07
CA PRO A 439 -4.72 -27.25 -8.73
C PRO A 439 -4.39 -25.75 -8.81
N LYS A 440 -3.48 -25.29 -7.93
CA LYS A 440 -3.10 -23.88 -7.79
C LYS A 440 -2.73 -23.19 -9.12
N GLY A 441 -1.99 -23.87 -9.98
CA GLY A 441 -1.55 -23.31 -11.27
C GLY A 441 -2.68 -23.09 -12.29
N GLU A 442 -3.81 -23.77 -12.12
CA GLU A 442 -4.98 -23.71 -13.01
C GLU A 442 -5.98 -22.62 -12.58
N ILE A 443 -5.89 -22.15 -11.33
CA ILE A 443 -6.81 -21.14 -10.76
C ILE A 443 -6.86 -19.86 -11.59
N LYS A 444 -5.72 -19.43 -12.14
CA LYS A 444 -5.63 -18.23 -13.00
C LYS A 444 -6.54 -18.26 -14.23
N SER A 445 -7.00 -19.45 -14.64
CA SER A 445 -7.90 -19.67 -15.78
C SER A 445 -9.35 -19.91 -15.35
N ALA A 446 -9.66 -19.92 -14.05
CA ALA A 446 -10.99 -20.18 -13.55
C ALA A 446 -11.96 -19.02 -13.88
N ALA A 447 -13.23 -19.34 -14.12
CA ALA A 447 -14.23 -18.33 -14.46
C ALA A 447 -14.42 -17.29 -13.33
N TRP A 448 -14.37 -17.73 -12.07
CA TRP A 448 -14.59 -16.87 -10.91
C TRP A 448 -13.51 -15.81 -10.75
N ILE A 449 -12.23 -16.13 -11.00
CA ILE A 449 -11.12 -15.17 -10.80
C ILE A 449 -11.18 -14.06 -11.84
N LYS A 450 -11.52 -14.39 -13.09
CA LYS A 450 -11.75 -13.39 -14.15
C LYS A 450 -12.93 -12.50 -13.80
N ALA A 451 -14.05 -13.08 -13.35
CA ALA A 451 -15.23 -12.31 -12.97
C ALA A 451 -14.94 -11.38 -11.78
N TYR A 452 -14.18 -11.84 -10.80
CA TYR A 452 -13.71 -11.05 -9.65
C TYR A 452 -12.88 -9.84 -10.10
N GLU A 453 -11.87 -10.06 -10.94
CA GLU A 453 -10.99 -8.99 -11.45
C GLU A 453 -11.77 -7.95 -12.29
N ASP A 454 -12.69 -8.41 -13.14
CA ASP A 454 -13.53 -7.53 -13.98
C ASP A 454 -14.54 -6.74 -13.12
N ARG A 455 -15.14 -7.38 -12.09
CA ARG A 455 -16.13 -6.75 -11.20
C ARG A 455 -15.51 -5.65 -10.37
N ASN A 456 -14.30 -5.84 -9.85
CA ASN A 456 -13.61 -4.82 -9.06
C ASN A 456 -13.47 -3.50 -9.84
N VAL A 457 -12.98 -3.58 -11.07
CA VAL A 457 -12.85 -2.40 -11.95
C VAL A 457 -14.21 -1.80 -12.28
N ARG A 458 -15.17 -2.60 -12.73
CA ARG A 458 -16.48 -2.09 -13.19
C ARG A 458 -17.27 -1.43 -12.06
N ILE A 459 -17.29 -2.04 -10.88
CA ILE A 459 -17.97 -1.49 -9.71
C ILE A 459 -17.26 -0.23 -9.22
N GLY A 460 -15.91 -0.23 -9.20
CA GLY A 460 -15.14 0.98 -8.87
C GLY A 460 -15.45 2.16 -9.79
N LEU A 461 -15.51 1.92 -11.10
CA LEU A 461 -15.90 2.95 -12.08
C LEU A 461 -17.35 3.40 -11.89
N ALA A 462 -18.28 2.46 -11.69
CA ALA A 462 -19.70 2.76 -11.48
C ALA A 462 -19.95 3.57 -10.19
N ALA A 463 -19.15 3.34 -9.15
CA ALA A 463 -19.20 4.08 -7.89
C ALA A 463 -18.43 5.43 -7.95
N GLY A 464 -17.82 5.78 -9.09
CA GLY A 464 -17.17 7.08 -9.29
C GLY A 464 -15.77 7.22 -8.67
N LEU A 465 -14.99 6.13 -8.61
CA LEU A 465 -13.61 6.17 -8.09
C LEU A 465 -12.64 6.96 -8.99
N SER A 466 -12.88 7.01 -10.31
CA SER A 466 -12.02 7.74 -11.25
C SER A 466 -11.90 9.22 -10.86
N GLY A 467 -10.67 9.74 -10.79
CA GLY A 467 -10.42 11.12 -10.39
C GLY A 467 -10.43 11.37 -8.87
N LYS A 468 -10.68 10.34 -8.05
CA LYS A 468 -10.82 10.45 -6.58
C LYS A 468 -10.09 9.37 -5.79
N ALA A 469 -9.89 8.19 -6.37
CA ALA A 469 -9.39 7.00 -5.70
C ALA A 469 -8.69 6.07 -6.69
N GLN A 470 -7.90 5.14 -6.15
CA GLN A 470 -7.25 4.09 -6.93
C GLN A 470 -8.17 2.87 -7.17
N ILE A 471 -8.06 2.29 -8.36
CA ILE A 471 -8.47 0.93 -8.68
C ILE A 471 -7.18 0.15 -8.94
N GLY A 472 -6.82 -0.71 -8.00
CA GLY A 472 -5.55 -1.43 -7.97
C GLY A 472 -5.67 -2.91 -8.32
N LYS A 473 -4.54 -3.48 -8.75
CA LYS A 473 -4.38 -4.93 -8.98
C LYS A 473 -3.18 -5.51 -8.24
N GLY A 474 -3.19 -6.83 -8.12
CA GLY A 474 -2.25 -7.58 -7.32
C GLY A 474 -0.76 -7.53 -7.72
N MET A 475 0.03 -8.15 -6.84
CA MET A 475 1.48 -8.18 -6.84
C MET A 475 2.08 -8.96 -8.01
N TRP A 476 3.24 -8.52 -8.50
CA TRP A 476 4.15 -9.39 -9.26
C TRP A 476 5.02 -10.20 -8.28
N ALA A 477 4.79 -11.52 -8.21
CA ALA A 477 5.39 -12.37 -7.18
C ALA A 477 6.68 -13.10 -7.62
N ALA A 478 7.30 -12.70 -8.73
CA ALA A 478 8.56 -13.28 -9.22
C ALA A 478 9.65 -12.20 -9.36
N PRO A 479 10.26 -11.73 -8.25
CA PRO A 479 11.09 -10.51 -8.22
C PRO A 479 12.27 -10.50 -9.20
N ASP A 480 12.81 -11.67 -9.55
CA ASP A 480 13.96 -11.77 -10.46
C ASP A 480 13.56 -11.94 -11.95
N ARG A 481 12.27 -12.03 -12.27
CA ARG A 481 11.74 -12.22 -13.63
C ARG A 481 11.17 -10.90 -14.18
N MET A 482 12.03 -9.89 -14.34
CA MET A 482 11.65 -8.56 -14.81
C MET A 482 11.32 -8.52 -16.30
N ALA A 483 11.96 -9.33 -17.13
CA ALA A 483 11.59 -9.49 -18.54
C ALA A 483 10.11 -9.90 -18.68
N ASP A 484 9.70 -10.94 -17.95
CA ASP A 484 8.32 -11.40 -17.96
C ASP A 484 7.36 -10.38 -17.35
N MET A 485 7.80 -9.64 -16.33
CA MET A 485 6.99 -8.58 -15.74
C MET A 485 6.68 -7.50 -16.79
N LEU A 486 7.67 -7.08 -17.58
CA LEU A 486 7.50 -6.10 -18.65
C LEU A 486 6.56 -6.61 -19.75
N GLU A 487 6.64 -7.89 -20.11
CA GLU A 487 5.75 -8.50 -21.10
C GLU A 487 4.30 -8.63 -20.59
N GLN A 488 4.12 -9.10 -19.34
CA GLN A 488 2.83 -9.57 -18.86
C GLN A 488 2.06 -8.51 -18.07
N LYS A 489 2.76 -7.71 -17.24
CA LYS A 489 2.12 -6.81 -16.27
C LYS A 489 1.44 -5.61 -16.93
N ILE A 490 1.73 -5.33 -18.21
CA ILE A 490 0.98 -4.37 -19.04
C ILE A 490 -0.53 -4.69 -19.11
N GLY A 491 -0.92 -5.94 -18.85
CA GLY A 491 -2.33 -6.33 -18.71
C GLY A 491 -3.06 -5.56 -17.61
N HIS A 492 -2.38 -5.17 -16.52
CA HIS A 492 -3.00 -4.44 -15.41
C HIS A 492 -3.47 -3.03 -15.82
N PRO A 493 -2.63 -2.13 -16.34
CA PRO A 493 -3.12 -0.82 -16.82
C PRO A 493 -4.11 -0.96 -17.98
N LYS A 494 -3.93 -1.93 -18.89
CA LYS A 494 -4.88 -2.20 -19.99
C LYS A 494 -6.28 -2.61 -19.52
N SER A 495 -6.41 -3.13 -18.30
CA SER A 495 -7.70 -3.47 -17.69
C SER A 495 -8.43 -2.28 -17.06
N GLY A 496 -7.80 -1.09 -17.02
CA GLY A 496 -8.36 0.12 -16.41
C GLY A 496 -7.93 0.38 -14.96
N ALA A 497 -6.99 -0.39 -14.43
CA ALA A 497 -6.40 -0.13 -13.11
C ALA A 497 -5.39 1.03 -13.21
N ASN A 498 -5.52 2.04 -12.34
CA ASN A 498 -4.54 3.13 -12.27
C ASN A 498 -3.37 2.81 -11.36
N THR A 499 -3.39 1.69 -10.66
CA THR A 499 -2.20 1.19 -9.95
C THR A 499 -2.11 -0.33 -9.94
N ALA A 500 -0.92 -0.84 -9.69
CA ALA A 500 -0.68 -2.26 -9.49
C ALA A 500 0.54 -2.47 -8.57
N TRP A 501 0.51 -3.54 -7.80
CA TRP A 501 1.56 -3.82 -6.83
C TRP A 501 2.84 -4.37 -7.47
N VAL A 502 3.98 -3.83 -7.07
CA VAL A 502 5.33 -4.26 -7.45
C VAL A 502 6.19 -4.55 -6.21
N PRO A 503 7.18 -5.47 -6.30
CA PRO A 503 7.93 -5.92 -5.13
C PRO A 503 9.21 -5.12 -4.83
N SER A 504 9.71 -4.30 -5.77
CA SER A 504 10.98 -3.57 -5.64
C SER A 504 11.08 -2.37 -6.57
#